data_AF-A0ABD1CMW6-F1
#
_entry.id   AF-A0ABD1CMW6-F1
#
_cell.length_a   1.000
_cell.length_b   1.000
_cell.length_c   1.000
_cell.angle_alpha   90.00
_cell.angle_beta   90.00
_cell.angle_gamma   90.00
#
_symmetry.space_group_name_H-M   'P 1'
#
loop_
_entity.id
_entity.type
_entity.pdbx_description
1 polymer ?
#
loop_
_entity_poly.entity_id
_entity_poly.type
_entity_poly.pdbx_seq_one_letter_code
_entity_poly.pdbx_strand_id
1 'polypeptide(L)'
;MGNPVKQYKVTKRLTFHEQGLNDHSDKLQRVVKNVLIPQGFESYQKNYVAFVKTLKIDADENEMGRFAKTAKLALGETFTKYGINDATSMLGLPEEDKTIPLKNLTIKTAICWQALLEFLQHTESDVLDAYIVDLTAFCNYIKNFADTPTLCNYIRQLAYDPSMTTDKLQNMYFQSMMQVLLEIAASYDLGDEVGRENLKKVLAEMLACGDLGEGNVKTIMVIFERLVGDVEERFRFCVDLINGILEPSRADVSNTSRSLVDEYLEKNPDKSLQMKISSLRLNIMDLKEQEMDTVNKKD
;
A
#
# COMPACT_ATOMS: atom_id res chain seq x y z
N MET A 1 -18.66 32.26 15.19
CA MET A 1 -17.65 31.75 16.16
C MET A 1 -16.44 31.27 15.39
N GLY A 2 -15.21 31.64 15.80
CA GLY A 2 -14.00 31.17 15.14
C GLY A 2 -13.80 29.67 15.32
N ASN A 3 -13.27 28.97 14.31
CA ASN A 3 -13.05 27.52 14.35
C ASN A 3 -11.98 27.19 15.44
N PRO A 4 -12.33 26.45 16.51
CA PRO A 4 -11.37 26.05 17.54
C PRO A 4 -10.23 25.19 16.99
N VAL A 5 -10.47 24.39 15.94
CA VAL A 5 -9.44 23.56 15.27
C VAL A 5 -8.36 24.42 14.58
N LYS A 6 -8.74 25.59 14.05
CA LYS A 6 -7.79 26.54 13.44
C LYS A 6 -6.91 27.25 14.48
N GLN A 7 -7.29 27.25 15.75
CA GLN A 7 -6.52 27.87 16.84
C GLN A 7 -5.40 26.96 17.36
N TYR A 8 -5.47 25.64 17.11
CA TYR A 8 -4.40 24.72 17.47
C TYR A 8 -3.27 24.73 16.44
N LYS A 9 -2.02 24.64 16.94
CA LYS A 9 -0.86 24.32 16.11
C LYS A 9 -1.16 23.07 15.30
N VAL A 10 -0.84 23.11 14.01
CA VAL A 10 -1.13 22.02 13.07
C VAL A 10 -0.58 20.68 13.58
N THR A 11 0.61 20.69 14.20
CA THR A 11 1.27 19.51 14.79
C THR A 11 0.53 18.87 15.97
N LYS A 12 -0.42 19.58 16.62
CA LYS A 12 -1.23 19.04 17.72
C LYS A 12 -2.60 18.55 17.29
N ARG A 13 -2.99 18.80 16.04
CA ARG A 13 -4.35 18.47 15.55
C ARG A 13 -4.57 16.97 15.51
N LEU A 14 -3.61 16.20 15.00
CA LEU A 14 -3.68 14.75 14.98
C LEU A 14 -3.83 14.18 16.39
N THR A 15 -2.93 14.55 17.31
CA THR A 15 -2.98 14.12 18.72
C THR A 15 -4.30 14.46 19.40
N PHE A 16 -4.84 15.67 19.16
CA PHE A 16 -6.11 16.07 19.76
C PHE A 16 -7.28 15.20 19.30
N HIS A 17 -7.34 14.90 18.00
CA HIS A 17 -8.39 14.02 17.46
C HIS A 17 -8.20 12.59 17.94
N GLU A 18 -6.97 12.08 17.92
CA GLU A 18 -6.64 10.73 18.37
C GLU A 18 -7.01 10.52 19.84
N GLN A 19 -6.53 11.39 20.73
CA GLN A 19 -6.82 11.30 22.16
C GLN A 19 -8.31 11.53 22.43
N GLY A 20 -8.92 12.52 21.79
CA GLY A 20 -10.33 12.84 22.01
C GLY A 20 -11.30 11.76 21.53
N LEU A 21 -11.00 11.08 20.42
CA LEU A 21 -11.82 9.99 19.89
C LEU A 21 -11.65 8.69 20.67
N ASN A 22 -10.47 8.47 21.27
CA ASN A 22 -10.15 7.26 22.04
C ASN A 22 -10.15 7.49 23.56
N ASP A 23 -10.68 8.62 24.05
CA ASP A 23 -10.69 8.97 25.47
C ASP A 23 -11.58 8.03 26.30
N HIS A 24 -11.21 7.72 27.54
CA HIS A 24 -12.06 6.88 28.41
C HIS A 24 -13.35 7.59 28.88
N SER A 25 -13.43 8.91 28.75
CA SER A 25 -14.60 9.70 29.10
C SER A 25 -15.57 9.86 27.92
N ASP A 26 -16.75 9.24 28.05
CA ASP A 26 -17.85 9.41 27.08
C ASP A 26 -18.23 10.89 26.85
N LYS A 27 -18.02 11.74 27.85
CA LYS A 27 -18.29 13.18 27.74
C LYS A 27 -17.30 13.85 26.79
N LEU A 28 -16.01 13.53 26.92
CA LEU A 28 -14.96 14.07 26.04
C LEU A 28 -15.11 13.53 24.62
N GLN A 29 -15.36 12.23 24.47
CA GLN A 29 -15.68 11.65 23.16
C GLN A 29 -16.87 12.36 22.50
N ARG A 30 -17.96 12.59 23.25
CA ARG A 30 -19.13 13.31 22.73
C ARG A 30 -18.82 14.74 22.31
N VAL A 31 -17.96 15.47 23.02
CA VAL A 31 -17.55 16.82 22.61
C VAL A 31 -16.77 16.76 21.31
N VAL A 32 -15.86 15.82 21.16
CA VAL A 32 -15.05 15.66 19.94
C VAL A 32 -15.94 15.31 18.75
N LYS A 33 -16.81 14.30 18.90
CA LYS A 33 -17.73 13.82 17.86
C LYS A 33 -18.80 14.85 17.47
N ASN A 34 -19.38 15.56 18.44
CA ASN A 34 -20.54 16.42 18.19
C ASN A 34 -20.20 17.89 17.96
N VAL A 35 -19.02 18.35 18.41
CA VAL A 35 -18.61 19.75 18.32
C VAL A 35 -17.36 19.91 17.47
N LEU A 36 -16.26 19.26 17.84
CA LEU A 36 -14.95 19.58 17.27
C LEU A 36 -14.80 19.09 15.82
N ILE A 37 -15.13 17.83 15.55
CA ILE A 37 -15.13 17.28 14.19
C ILE A 37 -16.13 18.03 13.29
N PRO A 38 -17.40 18.22 13.69
CA PRO A 38 -18.39 18.99 12.92
C PRO A 38 -17.94 20.41 12.56
N GLN A 39 -17.49 21.18 13.55
CA GLN A 39 -17.01 22.54 13.30
C GLN A 39 -15.74 22.56 12.43
N GLY A 40 -14.86 21.57 12.62
CA GLY A 40 -13.70 21.35 11.76
C GLY A 40 -14.13 21.15 10.32
N PHE A 41 -14.97 20.15 10.06
CA PHE A 41 -15.46 19.78 8.74
C PHE A 41 -16.19 20.93 8.02
N GLU A 42 -17.10 21.63 8.71
CA GLU A 42 -17.81 22.79 8.18
C GLU A 42 -16.85 23.92 7.77
N SER A 43 -15.80 24.14 8.55
CA SER A 43 -14.80 25.18 8.24
C SER A 43 -13.95 24.89 7.00
N TYR A 44 -13.97 23.64 6.53
CA TYR A 44 -13.36 23.19 5.28
C TYR A 44 -14.41 22.90 4.22
N GLN A 45 -15.53 23.65 4.26
CA GLN A 45 -16.59 23.63 3.25
C GLN A 45 -17.19 22.24 3.05
N LYS A 46 -17.24 21.44 4.13
CA LYS A 46 -17.75 20.06 4.11
C LYS A 46 -17.04 19.17 3.08
N ASN A 47 -15.76 19.40 2.83
CA ASN A 47 -14.97 18.59 1.92
C ASN A 47 -14.10 17.58 2.71
N TYR A 48 -14.37 16.27 2.53
CA TYR A 48 -13.70 15.21 3.30
C TYR A 48 -12.18 15.21 3.10
N VAL A 49 -11.73 15.35 1.85
CA VAL A 49 -10.31 15.36 1.50
C VAL A 49 -9.63 16.60 2.08
N ALA A 50 -10.28 17.77 2.02
CA ALA A 50 -9.76 19.01 2.60
C ALA A 50 -9.67 18.91 4.13
N PHE A 51 -10.66 18.31 4.78
CA PHE A 51 -10.65 18.07 6.22
C PHE A 51 -9.47 17.18 6.62
N VAL A 52 -9.29 16.03 5.97
CA VAL A 52 -8.20 15.08 6.24
C VAL A 52 -6.82 15.69 6.00
N LYS A 53 -6.67 16.51 4.94
CA LYS A 53 -5.43 17.28 4.70
C LYS A 53 -5.01 18.14 5.89
N THR A 54 -5.93 18.51 6.78
CA THR A 54 -5.66 19.43 7.88
C THR A 54 -5.23 18.77 9.19
N LEU A 55 -5.36 17.44 9.28
CA LEU A 55 -4.87 16.66 10.41
C LEU A 55 -3.33 16.62 10.46
N LYS A 56 -2.67 16.93 9.32
CA LYS A 56 -1.23 16.90 9.05
C LYS A 56 -0.60 15.53 9.27
N ILE A 57 0.33 15.21 8.39
CA ILE A 57 1.19 14.05 8.50
C ILE A 57 2.60 14.58 8.75
N ASP A 58 3.23 14.13 9.83
CA ASP A 58 4.67 14.25 9.96
C ASP A 58 5.33 13.06 9.23
N ALA A 59 6.47 13.29 8.58
CA ALA A 59 7.12 12.32 7.69
C ALA A 59 7.84 11.22 8.48
N ASP A 60 7.08 10.41 9.22
CA ASP A 60 7.52 9.29 10.03
C ASP A 60 6.54 8.11 9.85
N GLU A 61 7.05 6.88 9.84
CA GLU A 61 6.25 5.66 9.60
C GLU A 61 5.18 5.44 10.68
N ASN A 62 5.51 5.69 11.95
CA ASN A 62 4.53 5.54 13.04
C ASN A 62 3.45 6.62 12.96
N GLU A 63 3.82 7.84 12.56
CA GLU A 63 2.89 8.94 12.32
C GLU A 63 1.95 8.66 11.14
N MET A 64 2.40 7.99 10.07
CA MET A 64 1.53 7.58 8.95
C MET A 64 0.42 6.63 9.40
N GLY A 65 0.76 5.61 10.20
CA GLY A 65 -0.22 4.66 10.75
C GLY A 65 -1.22 5.34 11.69
N ARG A 66 -0.75 6.20 12.60
CA ARG A 66 -1.60 7.00 13.50
C ARG A 66 -2.51 7.97 12.73
N PHE A 67 -1.97 8.59 11.68
CA PHE A 67 -2.73 9.46 10.79
C PHE A 67 -3.87 8.71 10.11
N ALA A 68 -3.58 7.57 9.47
CA ALA A 68 -4.59 6.76 8.79
C ALA A 68 -5.72 6.37 9.75
N LYS A 69 -5.38 5.77 10.91
CA LYS A 69 -6.36 5.35 11.92
C LYS A 69 -7.24 6.52 12.40
N THR A 70 -6.61 7.64 12.78
CA THR A 70 -7.34 8.80 13.32
C THR A 70 -8.21 9.45 12.25
N ALA A 71 -7.71 9.56 11.02
CA ALA A 71 -8.47 10.10 9.90
C ALA A 71 -9.71 9.26 9.60
N LYS A 72 -9.59 7.92 9.57
CA LYS A 72 -10.74 7.02 9.35
C LYS A 72 -11.81 7.17 10.44
N LEU A 73 -11.40 7.22 11.71
CA LEU A 73 -12.34 7.45 12.82
C LEU A 73 -13.07 8.80 12.68
N ALA A 74 -12.34 9.88 12.39
CA ALA A 74 -12.93 11.20 12.23
C ALA A 74 -13.87 11.28 11.00
N LEU A 75 -13.52 10.59 9.91
CA LEU A 75 -14.35 10.48 8.72
C LEU A 75 -15.63 9.69 9.00
N GLY A 76 -15.56 8.55 9.70
CA GLY A 76 -16.75 7.78 10.06
C GLY A 76 -17.79 8.59 10.84
N GLU A 77 -17.33 9.37 11.82
CA GLU A 77 -18.18 10.31 12.57
C GLU A 77 -18.78 11.41 11.66
N THR A 78 -17.99 11.87 10.68
CA THR A 78 -18.44 12.86 9.70
C THR A 78 -19.49 12.27 8.75
N PHE A 79 -19.28 11.06 8.24
CA PHE A 79 -20.23 10.35 7.38
C PHE A 79 -21.56 10.10 8.11
N THR A 80 -21.47 9.69 9.38
CA THR A 80 -22.65 9.47 10.24
C THR A 80 -23.49 10.75 10.38
N LYS A 81 -22.85 11.92 10.48
CA LYS A 81 -23.52 13.19 10.71
C LYS A 81 -23.99 13.89 9.43
N TYR A 82 -23.21 13.82 8.35
CA TYR A 82 -23.41 14.61 7.14
C TYR A 82 -23.77 13.77 5.91
N GLY A 83 -23.75 12.45 6.01
CA GLY A 83 -23.95 11.52 4.89
C GLY A 83 -22.69 11.37 4.03
N ILE A 84 -22.85 10.71 2.87
CA ILE A 84 -21.77 10.39 1.92
C ILE A 84 -22.06 10.84 0.48
N ASN A 85 -23.19 11.51 0.23
CA ASN A 85 -23.71 11.78 -1.12
C ASN A 85 -22.71 12.50 -2.04
N ASP A 86 -21.87 13.37 -1.49
CA ASP A 86 -20.88 14.12 -2.26
C ASP A 86 -19.48 13.47 -2.26
N ALA A 87 -19.30 12.33 -1.57
CA ALA A 87 -18.00 11.73 -1.34
C ALA A 87 -17.32 11.26 -2.64
N THR A 88 -18.07 10.69 -3.57
CA THR A 88 -17.57 10.25 -4.89
C THR A 88 -17.01 11.41 -5.70
N SER A 89 -17.77 12.50 -5.78
CA SER A 89 -17.35 13.74 -6.45
C SER A 89 -16.11 14.35 -5.80
N MET A 90 -16.07 14.41 -4.46
CA MET A 90 -14.91 14.94 -3.72
C MET A 90 -13.64 14.09 -3.86
N LEU A 91 -13.80 12.77 -4.00
CA LEU A 91 -12.70 11.83 -4.27
C LEU A 91 -12.30 11.80 -5.75
N GLY A 92 -13.16 12.29 -6.64
CA GLY A 92 -12.97 12.23 -8.09
C GLY A 92 -13.06 10.81 -8.62
N LEU A 93 -13.97 9.99 -8.08
CA LEU A 93 -14.25 8.64 -8.56
C LEU A 93 -15.06 8.73 -9.87
N PRO A 94 -14.55 8.24 -11.00
CA PRO A 94 -15.35 8.10 -12.22
C PRO A 94 -16.49 7.11 -11.97
N GLU A 95 -17.68 7.35 -12.55
CA GLU A 95 -18.85 6.47 -12.37
C GLU A 95 -18.58 5.03 -12.85
N GLU A 96 -17.81 4.87 -13.92
CA GLU A 96 -17.51 3.57 -14.52
C GLU A 96 -16.40 2.82 -13.75
N ASP A 97 -15.31 3.52 -13.41
CA ASP A 97 -14.12 2.89 -12.82
C ASP A 97 -14.22 2.71 -11.31
N LYS A 98 -14.99 3.56 -10.61
CA LYS A 98 -15.16 3.59 -9.13
C LYS A 98 -13.84 3.57 -8.34
N THR A 99 -12.74 3.91 -8.98
CA THR A 99 -11.39 4.00 -8.41
C THR A 99 -10.86 5.42 -8.56
N ILE A 100 -9.98 5.84 -7.65
CA ILE A 100 -9.29 7.12 -7.80
C ILE A 100 -8.29 6.95 -8.95
N PRO A 101 -8.27 7.79 -10.00
CA PRO A 101 -7.24 7.69 -11.03
C PRO A 101 -5.84 7.77 -10.42
N LEU A 102 -4.89 6.91 -10.81
CA LEU A 102 -3.54 6.86 -10.20
C LEU A 102 -2.85 8.23 -10.18
N LYS A 103 -3.04 9.03 -11.25
CA LYS A 103 -2.55 10.41 -11.34
C LYS A 103 -3.07 11.32 -10.22
N ASN A 104 -4.23 11.03 -9.63
CA ASN A 104 -4.86 11.77 -8.54
C ASN A 104 -4.72 11.07 -7.19
N LEU A 105 -4.16 9.85 -7.16
CA LEU A 105 -3.97 9.09 -5.93
C LEU A 105 -2.92 9.76 -5.03
N THR A 106 -3.31 9.99 -3.80
CA THR A 106 -2.48 10.48 -2.71
C THR A 106 -2.84 9.71 -1.45
N ILE A 107 -1.95 9.67 -0.46
CA ILE A 107 -2.27 9.01 0.81
C ILE A 107 -3.57 9.52 1.45
N LYS A 108 -3.88 10.82 1.32
CA LYS A 108 -5.08 11.44 1.91
C LYS A 108 -6.35 10.99 1.18
N THR A 109 -6.31 10.96 -0.16
CA THR A 109 -7.46 10.52 -0.96
C THR A 109 -7.65 9.00 -0.84
N ALA A 110 -6.57 8.23 -0.74
CA ALA A 110 -6.62 6.79 -0.50
C ALA A 110 -7.28 6.48 0.86
N ILE A 111 -6.88 7.17 1.94
CA ILE A 111 -7.49 7.01 3.27
C ILE A 111 -8.97 7.44 3.27
N CYS A 112 -9.32 8.55 2.60
CA CYS A 112 -10.71 8.95 2.45
C CYS A 112 -11.55 7.88 1.73
N TRP A 113 -10.99 7.29 0.67
CA TRP A 113 -11.65 6.23 -0.09
C TRP A 113 -11.83 4.96 0.73
N GLN A 114 -10.77 4.50 1.41
CA GLN A 114 -10.85 3.37 2.33
C GLN A 114 -11.89 3.60 3.42
N ALA A 115 -11.90 4.77 4.07
CA ALA A 115 -12.86 5.10 5.11
C ALA A 115 -14.31 5.07 4.61
N LEU A 116 -14.55 5.52 3.37
CA LEU A 116 -15.86 5.50 2.75
C LEU A 116 -16.33 4.06 2.53
N LEU A 117 -15.47 3.20 1.97
CA LEU A 117 -15.79 1.78 1.73
C LEU A 117 -16.03 1.05 3.06
N GLU A 118 -15.16 1.24 4.06
CA GLU A 118 -15.33 0.66 5.39
C GLU A 118 -16.63 1.14 6.04
N PHE A 119 -16.97 2.43 5.94
CA PHE A 119 -18.23 2.95 6.47
C PHE A 119 -19.43 2.25 5.82
N LEU A 120 -19.48 2.24 4.48
CA LEU A 120 -20.55 1.61 3.70
C LEU A 120 -20.71 0.12 4.04
N GLN A 121 -19.61 -0.62 4.16
CA GLN A 121 -19.64 -2.03 4.54
C GLN A 121 -20.32 -2.28 5.90
N HIS A 122 -20.16 -1.35 6.85
CA HIS A 122 -20.71 -1.51 8.20
C HIS A 122 -22.13 -0.92 8.36
N THR A 123 -22.50 0.08 7.55
CA THR A 123 -23.76 0.83 7.75
C THR A 123 -24.77 0.65 6.62
N GLU A 124 -24.31 0.55 5.38
CA GLU A 124 -25.13 0.61 4.17
C GLU A 124 -24.62 -0.38 3.11
N SER A 125 -24.48 -1.66 3.48
CA SER A 125 -23.91 -2.69 2.58
C SER A 125 -24.68 -2.82 1.27
N ASP A 126 -25.98 -2.52 1.26
CA ASP A 126 -26.84 -2.61 0.07
C ASP A 126 -26.48 -1.61 -1.04
N VAL A 127 -25.79 -0.52 -0.71
CA VAL A 127 -25.36 0.50 -1.70
C VAL A 127 -23.86 0.45 -1.98
N LEU A 128 -23.10 -0.42 -1.32
CA LEU A 128 -21.65 -0.54 -1.47
C LEU A 128 -21.23 -0.77 -2.93
N ASP A 129 -22.00 -1.59 -3.66
CA ASP A 129 -21.75 -1.90 -5.08
C ASP A 129 -21.73 -0.66 -5.98
N ALA A 130 -22.35 0.45 -5.57
CA ALA A 130 -22.28 1.71 -6.30
C ALA A 130 -20.93 2.43 -6.15
N TYR A 131 -20.15 2.10 -5.12
CA TYR A 131 -18.91 2.78 -4.74
C TYR A 131 -17.65 1.93 -4.87
N ILE A 132 -17.80 0.61 -4.97
CA ILE A 132 -16.70 -0.34 -5.13
C ILE A 132 -16.69 -0.91 -6.55
N VAL A 133 -15.49 -1.09 -7.10
CA VAL A 133 -15.28 -1.75 -8.39
C VAL A 133 -15.27 -3.27 -8.18
N ASP A 134 -15.42 -4.08 -9.22
CA ASP A 134 -15.27 -5.53 -9.10
C ASP A 134 -13.83 -5.92 -8.69
N LEU A 135 -13.69 -7.07 -8.03
CA LEU A 135 -12.41 -7.50 -7.47
C LEU A 135 -11.32 -7.66 -8.55
N THR A 136 -11.69 -8.12 -9.76
CA THR A 136 -10.72 -8.28 -10.85
C THR A 136 -10.18 -6.93 -11.34
N ALA A 137 -11.06 -5.95 -11.56
CA ALA A 137 -10.66 -4.59 -11.89
C ALA A 137 -9.80 -3.95 -10.78
N PHE A 138 -10.15 -4.20 -9.51
CA PHE A 138 -9.34 -3.73 -8.39
C PHE A 138 -7.96 -4.39 -8.34
N CYS A 139 -7.84 -5.69 -8.62
CA CYS A 139 -6.56 -6.37 -8.73
C CYS A 139 -5.67 -5.74 -9.81
N ASN A 140 -6.25 -5.41 -10.97
CA ASN A 140 -5.52 -4.69 -12.03
C ASN A 140 -5.09 -3.30 -11.58
N TYR A 141 -5.92 -2.60 -10.81
CA TYR A 141 -5.58 -1.30 -10.24
C TYR A 141 -4.39 -1.37 -9.26
N ILE A 142 -4.38 -2.34 -8.34
CA ILE A 142 -3.25 -2.56 -7.41
C ILE A 142 -1.98 -2.89 -8.20
N LYS A 143 -2.06 -3.79 -9.18
CA LYS A 143 -0.92 -4.15 -10.02
C LYS A 143 -0.34 -2.93 -10.75
N ASN A 144 -1.20 -2.12 -11.39
CA ASN A 144 -0.77 -0.89 -12.05
C ASN A 144 -0.13 0.10 -11.08
N PHE A 145 -0.62 0.19 -9.83
CA PHE A 145 0.01 1.01 -8.80
C PHE A 145 1.41 0.48 -8.43
N ALA A 146 1.56 -0.84 -8.26
CA ALA A 146 2.83 -1.49 -7.94
C ALA A 146 3.87 -1.34 -9.07
N ASP A 147 3.45 -1.53 -10.32
CA ASP A 147 4.32 -1.53 -11.50
C ASP A 147 4.67 -0.10 -11.98
N THR A 148 3.83 0.88 -11.68
CA THR A 148 3.98 2.26 -12.16
C THR A 148 3.87 3.32 -11.03
N PRO A 149 4.72 3.26 -9.99
CA PRO A 149 4.68 4.21 -8.87
C PRO A 149 4.91 5.66 -9.32
N THR A 150 5.64 5.87 -10.42
CA THR A 150 5.93 7.18 -11.03
C THR A 150 4.70 7.92 -11.57
N LEU A 151 3.60 7.21 -11.85
CA LEU A 151 2.35 7.81 -12.33
C LEU A 151 1.57 8.53 -11.22
N CYS A 152 1.92 8.29 -9.95
CA CYS A 152 1.15 8.80 -8.83
C CYS A 152 1.62 10.20 -8.38
N ASN A 153 0.66 11.04 -8.00
CA ASN A 153 0.94 12.43 -7.62
C ASN A 153 1.67 12.59 -6.28
N TYR A 154 1.86 11.53 -5.48
CA TYR A 154 2.58 11.63 -4.21
C TYR A 154 4.05 12.03 -4.44
N ILE A 155 4.70 11.56 -5.50
CA ILE A 155 6.08 11.90 -5.85
C ILE A 155 6.26 13.42 -6.04
N ARG A 156 5.26 14.09 -6.63
CA ARG A 156 5.27 15.57 -6.78
C ARG A 156 5.10 16.32 -5.47
N GLN A 157 4.49 15.72 -4.44
CA GLN A 157 4.29 16.36 -3.13
C GLN A 157 5.56 16.38 -2.27
N LEU A 158 6.60 15.61 -2.64
CA LEU A 158 7.83 15.43 -1.86
C LEU A 158 8.86 16.54 -2.06
N ALA A 159 8.62 17.48 -2.97
CA ALA A 159 9.58 18.52 -3.37
C ALA A 159 9.87 19.61 -2.32
N TYR A 160 9.50 19.43 -1.05
CA TYR A 160 9.56 20.48 -0.01
C TYR A 160 10.31 20.10 1.29
N ASP A 161 10.92 18.92 1.40
CA ASP A 161 11.77 18.58 2.55
C ASP A 161 13.24 18.29 2.14
N PRO A 162 14.17 19.23 2.36
CA PRO A 162 15.58 19.06 1.99
C PRO A 162 16.39 18.15 2.93
N SER A 163 15.80 17.63 4.03
CA SER A 163 16.50 16.83 5.05
C SER A 163 16.43 15.32 4.84
N MET A 164 15.55 14.85 3.95
CA MET A 164 15.38 13.44 3.59
C MET A 164 15.79 13.19 2.15
N THR A 165 16.52 12.10 1.88
CA THR A 165 16.74 11.69 0.49
C THR A 165 15.39 11.37 -0.13
N THR A 166 15.14 11.91 -1.33
CA THR A 166 13.87 11.78 -2.05
C THR A 166 13.39 10.32 -2.09
N ASP A 167 14.31 9.36 -2.20
CA ASP A 167 14.03 7.93 -2.29
C ASP A 167 13.41 7.31 -1.02
N LYS A 168 13.89 7.67 0.18
CA LYS A 168 13.34 7.12 1.44
C LYS A 168 11.91 7.59 1.68
N LEU A 169 11.68 8.88 1.43
CA LEU A 169 10.36 9.48 1.57
C LEU A 169 9.42 8.90 0.50
N GLN A 170 9.87 8.74 -0.74
CA GLN A 170 9.11 8.07 -1.79
C GLN A 170 8.71 6.64 -1.39
N ASN A 171 9.65 5.86 -0.86
CA ASN A 171 9.37 4.51 -0.41
C ASN A 171 8.34 4.51 0.72
N MET A 172 8.51 5.33 1.76
CA MET A 172 7.55 5.42 2.87
C MET A 172 6.12 5.74 2.38
N TYR A 173 5.97 6.69 1.45
CA TYR A 173 4.67 7.00 0.86
C TYR A 173 4.12 5.82 0.05
N PHE A 174 4.95 5.18 -0.77
CA PHE A 174 4.58 3.99 -1.53
C PHE A 174 4.08 2.88 -0.60
N GLN A 175 4.84 2.52 0.43
CA GLN A 175 4.47 1.51 1.41
C GLN A 175 3.13 1.86 2.09
N SER A 176 2.94 3.12 2.47
CA SER A 176 1.71 3.58 3.15
C SER A 176 0.48 3.52 2.24
N MET A 177 0.60 3.87 0.96
CA MET A 177 -0.54 3.75 0.04
C MET A 177 -0.80 2.31 -0.35
N MET A 178 0.26 1.51 -0.54
CA MET A 178 0.11 0.08 -0.77
C MET A 178 -0.65 -0.57 0.37
N GLN A 179 -0.32 -0.23 1.62
CA GLN A 179 -1.02 -0.70 2.80
C GLN A 179 -2.52 -0.39 2.74
N VAL A 180 -2.89 0.85 2.39
CA VAL A 180 -4.30 1.25 2.24
C VAL A 180 -5.00 0.45 1.14
N LEU A 181 -4.35 0.24 -0.02
CA LEU A 181 -4.93 -0.53 -1.12
C LEU A 181 -5.10 -2.01 -0.77
N LEU A 182 -4.12 -2.60 -0.08
CA LEU A 182 -4.19 -3.97 0.43
C LEU A 182 -5.29 -4.13 1.48
N GLU A 183 -5.48 -3.14 2.35
CA GLU A 183 -6.58 -3.15 3.33
C GLU A 183 -7.95 -3.03 2.65
N ILE A 184 -8.07 -2.26 1.56
CA ILE A 184 -9.27 -2.28 0.71
C ILE A 184 -9.44 -3.65 0.08
N ALA A 185 -8.39 -4.27 -0.46
CA ALA A 185 -8.46 -5.63 -1.04
C ALA A 185 -8.93 -6.66 0.01
N ALA A 186 -8.43 -6.53 1.24
CA ALA A 186 -8.81 -7.36 2.37
C ALA A 186 -10.26 -7.14 2.81
N SER A 187 -10.95 -6.08 2.39
CA SER A 187 -12.35 -5.86 2.74
C SER A 187 -13.33 -6.43 1.71
N TYR A 188 -12.86 -6.94 0.57
CA TYR A 188 -13.73 -7.57 -0.42
C TYR A 188 -14.39 -8.83 0.12
N ASP A 189 -15.63 -9.05 -0.33
CA ASP A 189 -16.22 -10.38 -0.30
C ASP A 189 -15.52 -11.27 -1.33
N LEU A 190 -15.19 -12.48 -0.90
CA LEU A 190 -14.44 -13.46 -1.67
C LEU A 190 -15.41 -14.53 -2.24
N GLY A 191 -16.66 -14.16 -2.53
CA GLY A 191 -17.61 -15.02 -3.22
C GLY A 191 -17.32 -15.18 -4.72
N ASP A 192 -16.65 -14.19 -5.34
CA ASP A 192 -16.27 -14.25 -6.75
C ASP A 192 -15.01 -15.12 -6.96
N GLU A 193 -15.19 -16.28 -7.58
CA GLU A 193 -14.12 -17.23 -7.90
C GLU A 193 -13.05 -16.61 -8.81
N VAL A 194 -13.47 -15.84 -9.83
CA VAL A 194 -12.53 -15.26 -10.81
C VAL A 194 -11.72 -14.16 -10.16
N GLY A 195 -12.38 -13.26 -9.42
CA GLY A 195 -11.73 -12.23 -8.63
C GLY A 195 -10.77 -12.79 -7.58
N ARG A 196 -11.13 -13.88 -6.90
CA ARG A 196 -10.25 -14.55 -5.93
C ARG A 196 -8.97 -15.09 -6.55
N GLU A 197 -9.06 -15.79 -7.67
CA GLU A 197 -7.87 -16.34 -8.35
C GLU A 197 -6.99 -15.21 -8.90
N ASN A 198 -7.60 -14.14 -9.41
CA ASN A 198 -6.86 -12.94 -9.82
C ASN A 198 -6.16 -12.27 -8.64
N LEU A 199 -6.82 -12.13 -7.49
CA LEU A 199 -6.23 -11.57 -6.27
C LEU A 199 -5.06 -12.44 -5.79
N LYS A 200 -5.26 -13.75 -5.71
CA LYS A 200 -4.22 -14.72 -5.33
C LYS A 200 -2.97 -14.56 -6.19
N LYS A 201 -3.16 -14.47 -7.51
CA LYS A 201 -2.07 -14.29 -8.47
C LYS A 201 -1.35 -12.96 -8.30
N VAL A 202 -2.07 -11.84 -8.24
CA VAL A 202 -1.48 -10.50 -8.10
C VAL A 202 -0.68 -10.38 -6.80
N LEU A 203 -1.22 -10.87 -5.68
CA LEU A 203 -0.52 -10.80 -4.39
C LEU A 203 0.72 -11.69 -4.35
N ALA A 204 0.69 -12.87 -5.00
CA ALA A 204 1.87 -13.73 -5.11
C ALA A 204 2.97 -13.10 -5.97
N GLU A 205 2.61 -12.51 -7.12
CA GLU A 205 3.54 -11.74 -7.97
C GLU A 205 4.17 -10.57 -7.20
N MET A 206 3.35 -9.85 -6.40
CA MET A 206 3.83 -8.73 -5.58
C MET A 206 4.80 -9.18 -4.47
N LEU A 207 4.55 -10.30 -3.80
CA LEU A 207 5.49 -10.84 -2.82
C LEU A 207 6.80 -11.30 -3.48
N ALA A 208 6.74 -11.75 -4.74
CA ALA A 208 7.92 -12.25 -5.45
C ALA A 208 8.80 -11.18 -6.08
N CYS A 209 8.22 -10.05 -6.48
CA CYS A 209 8.94 -9.01 -7.23
C CYS A 209 8.88 -7.62 -6.59
N GLY A 210 8.07 -7.43 -5.55
CA GLY A 210 7.84 -6.14 -4.93
C GLY A 210 8.83 -5.81 -3.82
N ASP A 211 9.24 -4.53 -3.77
CA ASP A 211 9.85 -3.94 -2.57
C ASP A 211 8.71 -3.65 -1.56
N LEU A 212 8.33 -4.66 -0.78
CA LEU A 212 7.24 -4.57 0.19
C LEU A 212 7.77 -4.54 1.62
N GLY A 213 7.32 -3.55 2.39
CA GLY A 213 7.55 -3.47 3.83
C GLY A 213 6.76 -4.53 4.62
N GLU A 214 7.18 -4.77 5.86
CA GLU A 214 6.61 -5.80 6.75
C GLU A 214 5.08 -5.69 6.89
N GLY A 215 4.54 -4.47 7.03
CA GLY A 215 3.10 -4.24 7.13
C GLY A 215 2.32 -4.74 5.91
N ASN A 216 2.85 -4.46 4.71
CA ASN A 216 2.24 -4.88 3.45
C ASN A 216 2.27 -6.40 3.33
N VAL A 217 3.41 -7.02 3.60
CA VAL A 217 3.55 -8.49 3.62
C VAL A 217 2.55 -9.10 4.60
N LYS A 218 2.45 -8.56 5.81
CA LYS A 218 1.52 -9.06 6.83
C LYS A 218 0.06 -9.00 6.36
N THR A 219 -0.37 -7.89 5.76
CA THR A 219 -1.73 -7.78 5.22
C THR A 219 -1.96 -8.77 4.08
N ILE A 220 -0.99 -8.95 3.18
CA ILE A 220 -1.08 -9.97 2.12
C ILE A 220 -1.27 -11.37 2.71
N MET A 221 -0.52 -11.72 3.76
CA MET A 221 -0.66 -13.03 4.41
C MET A 221 -2.03 -13.22 5.07
N VAL A 222 -2.61 -12.16 5.65
CA VAL A 222 -3.99 -12.18 6.16
C VAL A 222 -5.00 -12.40 5.03
N ILE A 223 -4.77 -11.83 3.85
CA ILE A 223 -5.62 -12.09 2.67
C ILE A 223 -5.49 -13.55 2.23
N PHE A 224 -4.26 -14.10 2.17
CA PHE A 224 -4.06 -15.50 1.81
C PHE A 224 -4.70 -16.49 2.78
N GLU A 225 -4.74 -16.17 4.07
CA GLU A 225 -5.49 -16.96 5.05
C GLU A 225 -6.98 -17.06 4.73
N ARG A 226 -7.57 -16.02 4.13
CA ARG A 226 -8.96 -16.03 3.68
C ARG A 226 -9.15 -16.69 2.31
N LEU A 227 -8.16 -16.58 1.43
CA LEU A 227 -8.20 -17.18 0.09
C LEU A 227 -7.96 -18.70 0.11
N VAL A 228 -7.12 -19.18 1.01
CA VAL A 228 -6.74 -20.59 1.16
C VAL A 228 -7.14 -21.06 2.55
N GLY A 229 -8.40 -21.47 2.67
CA GLY A 229 -8.99 -21.84 3.96
C GLY A 229 -8.41 -23.12 4.57
N ASP A 230 -7.98 -24.07 3.73
CA ASP A 230 -7.31 -25.28 4.20
C ASP A 230 -5.88 -24.98 4.68
N VAL A 231 -5.54 -25.47 5.87
CA VAL A 231 -4.26 -25.17 6.53
C VAL A 231 -3.10 -25.83 5.81
N GLU A 232 -3.28 -27.05 5.30
CA GLU A 232 -2.22 -27.82 4.64
C GLU A 232 -1.95 -27.29 3.23
N GLU A 233 -3.00 -26.95 2.48
CA GLU A 233 -2.89 -26.26 1.19
C GLU A 233 -2.23 -24.91 1.34
N ARG A 234 -2.58 -24.15 2.38
CA ARG A 234 -1.96 -22.85 2.68
C ARG A 234 -0.50 -23.00 3.07
N PHE A 235 -0.15 -24.00 3.88
CA PHE A 235 1.24 -24.28 4.23
C PHE A 235 2.05 -24.60 2.98
N ARG A 236 1.56 -25.50 2.12
CA ARG A 236 2.23 -25.86 0.86
C ARG A 236 2.37 -24.65 -0.06
N PHE A 237 1.31 -23.87 -0.23
CA PHE A 237 1.33 -22.63 -1.02
C PHE A 237 2.39 -21.64 -0.51
N CYS A 238 2.47 -21.42 0.80
CA CYS A 238 3.49 -20.54 1.39
C CYS A 238 4.90 -21.07 1.17
N VAL A 239 5.12 -22.38 1.30
CA VAL A 239 6.41 -23.01 1.02
C VAL A 239 6.78 -22.85 -0.45
N ASP A 240 5.86 -23.11 -1.37
CA ASP A 240 6.07 -22.96 -2.81
C ASP A 240 6.38 -21.51 -3.18
N LEU A 241 5.67 -20.56 -2.57
CA LEU A 241 5.91 -19.13 -2.76
C LEU A 241 7.30 -18.73 -2.24
N ILE A 242 7.64 -19.10 -1.00
CA ILE A 242 8.96 -18.81 -0.41
C ILE A 242 10.07 -19.43 -1.26
N ASN A 243 9.90 -20.69 -1.69
CA ASN A 243 10.84 -21.34 -2.59
C ASN A 243 10.94 -20.57 -3.90
N GLY A 244 9.83 -20.14 -4.51
CA GLY A 244 9.85 -19.31 -5.72
C GLY A 244 10.58 -17.97 -5.53
N ILE A 245 10.53 -17.39 -4.34
CA ILE A 245 11.24 -16.14 -3.96
C ILE A 245 12.71 -16.36 -3.60
N LEU A 246 13.07 -17.54 -3.10
CA LEU A 246 14.45 -17.93 -2.79
C LEU A 246 15.16 -18.58 -3.99
N GLU A 247 14.40 -19.09 -4.96
CA GLU A 247 14.87 -19.63 -6.24
C GLU A 247 15.13 -18.61 -7.38
N PRO A 248 15.07 -17.26 -7.24
CA PRO A 248 15.57 -16.34 -8.25
C PRO A 248 17.10 -16.24 -8.13
N SER A 249 17.75 -17.35 -8.50
CA SER A 249 19.14 -17.41 -8.95
C SER A 249 19.42 -18.57 -9.92
N ARG A 250 18.42 -19.44 -10.17
CA ARG A 250 18.52 -20.54 -11.16
C ARG A 250 18.01 -20.17 -12.55
N ALA A 251 17.08 -19.21 -12.66
CA ALA A 251 16.77 -18.61 -13.95
C ALA A 251 18.00 -17.84 -14.44
N ASP A 252 18.57 -18.30 -15.55
CA ASP A 252 19.81 -17.84 -16.15
C ASP A 252 19.89 -16.31 -16.35
N VAL A 253 20.37 -15.59 -15.33
CA VAL A 253 21.25 -14.41 -15.53
C VAL A 253 22.45 -14.79 -16.41
N SER A 254 22.66 -16.09 -16.61
CA SER A 254 23.73 -16.69 -17.35
C SER A 254 23.56 -16.65 -18.88
N ASN A 255 22.40 -16.38 -19.49
CA ASN A 255 22.34 -16.37 -20.96
C ASN A 255 22.34 -14.96 -21.56
N THR A 256 21.43 -14.08 -21.15
CA THR A 256 21.37 -12.71 -21.69
C THR A 256 22.52 -11.83 -21.18
N SER A 257 22.87 -11.95 -19.89
CA SER A 257 23.98 -11.18 -19.30
C SER A 257 25.34 -11.72 -19.70
N ARG A 258 25.49 -13.02 -20.01
CA ARG A 258 26.75 -13.53 -20.58
C ARG A 258 27.02 -12.89 -21.94
N SER A 259 26.04 -12.85 -22.84
CA SER A 259 26.22 -12.22 -24.16
C SER A 259 26.64 -10.76 -24.07
N LEU A 260 26.02 -9.98 -23.16
CA LEU A 260 26.34 -8.56 -22.98
C LEU A 260 27.70 -8.36 -22.30
N VAL A 261 28.07 -9.22 -21.35
CA VAL A 261 29.37 -9.16 -20.68
C VAL A 261 30.48 -9.65 -21.61
N ASP A 262 30.25 -10.67 -22.44
CA ASP A 262 31.20 -11.16 -23.43
C ASP A 262 31.45 -10.12 -24.53
N GLU A 263 30.39 -9.47 -25.03
CA GLU A 263 30.51 -8.36 -25.98
C GLU A 263 31.26 -7.16 -25.37
N TYR A 264 31.00 -6.83 -24.10
CA TYR A 264 31.74 -5.79 -23.38
C TYR A 264 33.21 -6.18 -23.18
N LEU A 265 33.50 -7.42 -22.81
CA LEU A 265 34.85 -7.93 -22.56
C LEU A 265 35.69 -7.96 -23.84
N GLU A 266 35.12 -8.38 -24.98
CA GLU A 266 35.82 -8.38 -26.29
C GLU A 266 36.23 -6.97 -26.72
N LYS A 267 35.40 -5.96 -26.41
CA LYS A 267 35.65 -4.56 -26.78
C LYS A 267 36.49 -3.81 -25.74
N ASN A 268 36.69 -4.35 -24.54
CA ASN A 268 37.40 -3.67 -23.47
C ASN A 268 38.92 -3.95 -23.49
N PRO A 269 39.79 -2.93 -23.56
CA PRO A 269 41.24 -3.13 -23.62
C PRO A 269 41.89 -3.51 -22.27
N ASP A 270 41.16 -3.42 -21.14
CA ASP A 270 41.69 -3.71 -19.82
C ASP A 270 41.72 -5.23 -19.50
N LYS A 271 42.88 -5.84 -19.72
CA LYS A 271 43.13 -7.26 -19.44
C LYS A 271 43.00 -7.62 -17.96
N SER A 272 43.22 -6.68 -17.04
CA SER A 272 43.13 -6.96 -15.60
C SER A 272 41.67 -7.18 -15.17
N LEU A 273 40.77 -6.37 -15.73
CA LEU A 273 39.33 -6.49 -15.54
C LEU A 273 38.81 -7.80 -16.14
N GLN A 274 39.28 -8.17 -17.35
CA GLN A 274 38.93 -9.43 -18.00
C GLN A 274 39.31 -10.64 -17.14
N MET A 275 40.54 -10.67 -16.61
CA MET A 275 40.98 -11.76 -15.72
C MET A 275 40.14 -11.84 -14.44
N LYS A 276 39.80 -10.71 -13.84
CA LYS A 276 39.00 -10.67 -12.60
C LYS A 276 37.58 -11.20 -12.85
N ILE A 277 36.97 -10.82 -13.97
CA ILE A 277 35.64 -11.32 -14.35
C ILE A 277 35.69 -12.83 -14.64
N SER A 278 36.70 -13.32 -15.35
CA SER A 278 36.89 -14.76 -15.59
C SER A 278 37.10 -15.56 -14.30
N SER A 279 37.88 -15.03 -13.35
CA SER A 279 38.07 -15.66 -12.03
C SER A 279 36.78 -15.73 -11.23
N LEU A 280 35.97 -14.65 -11.23
CA LEU A 280 34.67 -14.64 -10.58
C LEU A 280 33.69 -15.63 -11.23
N ARG A 281 33.74 -15.79 -12.55
CA ARG A 281 32.93 -16.80 -13.27
C ARG A 281 33.27 -18.23 -12.85
N LEU A 282 34.55 -18.55 -12.73
CA LEU A 282 34.99 -19.87 -12.25
C LEU A 282 34.53 -20.11 -10.81
N ASN A 283 34.71 -19.14 -9.92
CA ASN A 283 34.24 -19.27 -8.53
C ASN A 283 32.71 -19.49 -8.45
N ILE A 284 31.93 -18.82 -9.30
CA ILE A 284 30.47 -19.03 -9.36
C ILE A 284 30.13 -20.45 -9.83
N MET A 285 30.86 -20.99 -10.82
CA MET A 285 30.66 -22.37 -11.28
C MET A 285 30.98 -23.39 -10.19
N ASP A 286 32.14 -23.24 -9.52
CA ASP A 286 32.56 -24.13 -8.44
C ASP A 286 31.55 -24.12 -7.27
N LEU A 287 31.03 -22.93 -6.91
CA LEU A 287 30.02 -22.81 -5.86
C LEU A 287 28.68 -23.46 -6.26
N LYS A 288 28.28 -23.37 -7.54
CA LYS A 288 27.08 -24.06 -8.04
C LYS A 288 27.23 -25.58 -8.05
N GLU A 289 28.43 -26.07 -8.39
CA GLU A 289 28.73 -27.51 -8.35
C GLU A 289 28.70 -28.04 -6.90
N GLN A 290 29.32 -27.32 -5.97
CA GLN A 290 29.25 -27.64 -4.54
C GLN A 290 27.82 -27.63 -3.99
N GLU A 291 27.00 -26.66 -4.42
CA GLU A 291 25.58 -26.61 -4.05
C GLU A 291 24.83 -27.86 -4.55
N MET A 292 24.95 -28.22 -5.83
CA MET A 292 24.33 -29.43 -6.39
C MET A 292 24.77 -30.70 -5.66
N ASP A 293 26.05 -30.82 -5.34
CA ASP A 293 26.59 -31.96 -4.60
C ASP A 293 26.04 -32.04 -3.17
N THR A 294 25.76 -30.90 -2.53
CA THR A 294 25.14 -30.87 -1.20
C THR A 294 23.64 -31.18 -1.23
N VAL A 295 22.94 -30.81 -2.30
CA VAL A 295 21.52 -31.16 -2.52
C VAL A 295 21.39 -32.66 -2.77
N ASN A 296 22.21 -33.22 -3.67
CA ASN A 296 22.20 -34.65 -4.03
C ASN A 296 22.61 -35.60 -2.88
N LYS A 297 23.25 -35.09 -1.82
CA LYS A 297 23.61 -35.88 -0.62
C LYS A 297 22.54 -35.86 0.47
N LYS A 298 21.49 -35.06 0.32
CA LYS A 298 20.40 -34.92 1.30
C LYS A 298 19.13 -35.69 0.93
N ASP A 299 19.06 -36.24 -0.29
CA ASP A 299 18.10 -37.27 -0.73
C ASP A 299 18.66 -38.68 -0.48
#